data_AF-K2FWC0-F1
#
_entry.id   AF-K2FWC0-F1
#
_cell.length_a   1.000
_cell.length_b   1.000
_cell.length_c   1.000
_cell.angle_alpha   90.00
_cell.angle_beta   90.00
_cell.angle_gamma   90.00
#
_symmetry.space_group_name_H-M   'P 1'
#
loop_
_entity.id
_entity.type
_entity.pdbx_description
1 polymer ?
#
loop_
_entity_poly.entity_id
_entity_poly.type
_entity_poly.pdbx_seq_one_letter_code
_entity_poly.pdbx_strand_id
1 'polypeptide(L)'
;MENKKKLIIELNKKHSEMFQAQRLERELYLSKHPTNVVVFKCMDGRIHMPTVTCTPLGIMKPFRNIGGRFDLGWPLLNESFDQSIKKAVKKGNRTLVLVTYHYSQGDENRGCAGFHYNREESKKFTESFRKQILQTYGENNGVVFPILVGLETDKDALIFHGAKGKILDVSTTTDSSEKNLISLFGKLYPLMPERILEDLIPLVAGNIKRIAETKSKGKPLDQLVHGEWVLAVGKGFDWLHTPNMALIVGPYDPNIGEPIKTAAGIIKSNLDAEKNKEGMVLLSSAVYIDPAEKTRAKERTLYMNRISQEIIEKNYPEMLTQMHSMAVILNAFTMEMEIVE
;
A
#
# COMPACT_ATOMS: atom_id res chain seq x y z
N MET A 1 -7.41 17.46 -19.85
CA MET A 1 -7.14 16.08 -20.30
C MET A 1 -5.67 15.81 -20.65
N GLU A 2 -5.09 16.44 -21.67
CA GLU A 2 -3.62 16.43 -21.91
C GLU A 2 -2.85 16.89 -20.64
N ASN A 3 -3.44 17.85 -19.93
CA ASN A 3 -2.98 18.32 -18.62
C ASN A 3 -2.92 17.22 -17.55
N LYS A 4 -3.81 16.22 -17.57
CA LYS A 4 -3.83 15.11 -16.59
C LYS A 4 -2.69 14.12 -16.86
N LYS A 5 -2.47 13.73 -18.13
CA LYS A 5 -1.33 12.90 -18.51
C LYS A 5 -0.01 13.60 -18.19
N LYS A 6 0.10 14.89 -18.54
CA LYS A 6 1.27 15.72 -18.22
C LYS A 6 1.51 15.80 -16.72
N LEU A 7 0.45 16.01 -15.92
CA LEU A 7 0.54 16.01 -14.47
C LEU A 7 1.08 14.68 -13.92
N ILE A 8 0.59 13.54 -14.41
CA ILE A 8 1.08 12.22 -14.01
C ILE A 8 2.58 12.07 -14.31
N ILE A 9 3.03 12.50 -15.49
CA ILE A 9 4.45 12.46 -15.89
C ILE A 9 5.30 13.36 -14.98
N GLU A 10 4.87 14.59 -14.73
CA GLU A 10 5.56 15.55 -13.86
C GLU A 10 5.63 15.04 -12.41
N LEU A 11 4.55 14.43 -11.92
CA LEU A 11 4.50 13.81 -10.59
C LEU A 11 5.50 12.66 -10.48
N ASN A 12 5.55 11.75 -11.46
CA ASN A 12 6.55 10.69 -11.45
C ASN A 12 7.97 11.26 -11.51
N LYS A 13 8.23 12.26 -12.36
CA LYS A 13 9.55 12.88 -12.47
C LYS A 13 10.01 13.45 -11.13
N LYS A 14 9.16 14.28 -10.49
CA LYS A 14 9.45 14.85 -9.16
C LYS A 14 9.67 13.75 -8.12
N HIS A 15 8.87 12.69 -8.15
CA HIS A 15 9.03 11.57 -7.23
C HIS A 15 10.33 10.80 -7.47
N SER A 16 10.67 10.49 -8.72
CA SER A 16 11.92 9.82 -9.09
C SER A 16 13.13 10.63 -8.62
N GLU A 17 13.13 11.95 -8.83
CA GLU A 17 14.16 12.85 -8.33
C GLU A 17 14.28 12.78 -6.79
N MET A 18 13.15 12.85 -6.07
CA MET A 18 13.13 12.70 -4.60
C MET A 18 13.61 11.32 -4.14
N PHE A 19 13.17 10.25 -4.78
CA PHE A 19 13.52 8.87 -4.44
C PHE A 19 15.01 8.60 -4.62
N GLN A 20 15.59 9.17 -5.68
CA GLN A 20 17.02 9.10 -5.95
C GLN A 20 17.82 9.99 -4.99
N ALA A 21 17.35 11.20 -4.68
CA ALA A 21 17.99 12.08 -3.71
C ALA A 21 18.07 11.46 -2.30
N GLN A 22 17.05 10.69 -1.90
CA GLN A 22 17.00 9.99 -0.61
C GLN A 22 17.72 8.63 -0.62
N ARG A 23 18.47 8.28 -1.68
CA ARG A 23 19.09 6.96 -1.81
C ARG A 23 20.03 6.62 -0.65
N LEU A 24 20.95 7.51 -0.30
CA LEU A 24 21.93 7.27 0.77
C LEU A 24 21.27 7.22 2.15
N GLU A 25 20.26 8.06 2.40
CA GLU A 25 19.48 8.02 3.64
C GLU A 25 18.74 6.69 3.78
N ARG A 26 18.13 6.21 2.68
CA ARG A 26 17.47 4.90 2.63
C ARG A 26 18.44 3.75 2.84
N GLU A 27 19.62 3.78 2.21
CA GLU A 27 20.67 2.77 2.39
C GLU A 27 21.17 2.75 3.85
N LEU A 28 21.39 3.92 4.45
CA LEU A 28 21.76 4.05 5.87
C LEU A 28 20.65 3.56 6.81
N TYR A 29 19.39 3.85 6.50
CA TYR A 29 18.27 3.33 7.28
C TYR A 29 18.26 1.80 7.23
N LEU A 30 18.35 1.20 6.04
CA LEU A 30 18.29 -0.25 5.86
C LEU A 30 19.51 -0.98 6.44
N SER A 31 20.67 -0.32 6.58
CA SER A 31 21.82 -0.90 7.27
C SER A 31 21.66 -0.88 8.79
N LYS A 32 21.05 0.17 9.34
CA LYS A 32 20.71 0.28 10.78
C LYS A 32 19.51 -0.59 11.16
N HIS A 33 18.58 -0.77 10.23
CA HIS A 33 17.33 -1.49 10.41
C HIS A 33 17.18 -2.62 9.40
N PRO A 34 17.89 -3.75 9.59
CA PRO A 34 18.00 -4.80 8.58
C PRO A 34 16.71 -5.61 8.38
N THR A 35 15.75 -5.55 9.30
CA THR A 35 14.47 -6.27 9.14
C THR A 35 13.78 -5.86 7.85
N ASN A 36 13.49 -6.83 6.99
CA ASN A 36 12.69 -6.60 5.79
C ASN A 36 11.23 -6.34 6.20
N VAL A 37 10.67 -5.20 5.79
CA VAL A 37 9.29 -4.84 6.14
C VAL A 37 8.38 -4.98 4.93
N VAL A 38 7.38 -5.85 5.04
CA VAL A 38 6.34 -6.07 4.02
C VAL A 38 5.01 -5.56 4.56
N VAL A 39 4.20 -4.93 3.71
CA VAL A 39 2.89 -4.39 4.08
C VAL A 39 1.83 -4.92 3.13
N PHE A 40 0.85 -5.67 3.65
CA PHE A 40 -0.37 -6.03 2.93
C PHE A 40 -1.47 -5.05 3.29
N LYS A 41 -2.03 -4.36 2.29
CA LYS A 41 -3.00 -3.28 2.50
C LYS A 41 -4.03 -3.14 1.40
N CYS A 42 -5.07 -2.36 1.67
CA CYS A 42 -6.08 -1.97 0.70
C CYS A 42 -5.49 -1.14 -0.45
N MET A 43 -6.21 -1.10 -1.57
CA MET A 43 -5.96 -0.19 -2.70
C MET A 43 -6.27 1.28 -2.40
N ASP A 44 -6.97 1.53 -1.29
CA ASP A 44 -7.36 2.86 -0.83
C ASP A 44 -6.15 3.80 -0.74
N GLY A 45 -6.24 4.95 -1.43
CA GLY A 45 -5.16 5.93 -1.53
C GLY A 45 -4.74 6.54 -0.20
N ARG A 46 -5.61 6.50 0.82
CA ARG A 46 -5.35 7.03 2.17
C ARG A 46 -4.40 6.13 2.97
N ILE A 47 -4.20 4.87 2.56
CA ILE A 47 -3.31 3.92 3.25
C ILE A 47 -1.90 3.99 2.68
N HIS A 48 -1.22 5.10 2.95
CA HIS A 48 0.17 5.29 2.55
C HIS A 48 1.14 5.15 3.74
N MET A 49 1.58 3.91 3.99
CA MET A 49 2.45 3.59 5.14
C MET A 49 3.66 4.51 5.30
N PRO A 50 4.47 4.83 4.28
CA PRO A 50 5.59 5.76 4.45
C PRO A 50 5.18 7.13 4.98
N THR A 51 4.04 7.68 4.55
CA THR A 51 3.46 8.91 5.11
C THR A 51 3.00 8.69 6.55
N VAL A 52 2.29 7.59 6.81
CA VAL A 52 1.72 7.23 8.14
C VAL A 52 2.82 7.03 9.18
N THR A 53 3.98 6.49 8.79
CA THR A 53 5.12 6.21 9.69
C THR A 53 6.26 7.21 9.55
N CYS A 54 6.10 8.26 8.75
CA CYS A 54 7.14 9.27 8.50
C CYS A 54 8.51 8.67 8.11
N THR A 55 8.52 7.62 7.30
CA THR A 55 9.74 6.95 6.84
C THR A 55 10.05 7.27 5.38
N PRO A 56 11.33 7.23 4.97
CA PRO A 56 11.69 7.30 3.55
C PRO A 56 10.93 6.27 2.70
N LEU A 57 10.69 6.62 1.45
CA LEU A 57 10.10 5.71 0.47
C LEU A 57 11.05 4.53 0.21
N GLY A 58 10.51 3.35 -0.09
CA GLY A 58 11.31 2.15 -0.37
C GLY A 58 11.82 1.39 0.85
N ILE A 59 11.53 1.85 2.08
CA ILE A 59 11.79 1.08 3.31
C ILE A 59 10.84 -0.10 3.48
N MET A 60 9.58 0.08 3.11
CA MET A 60 8.53 -0.92 3.20
C MET A 60 8.13 -1.37 1.80
N LYS A 61 7.97 -2.69 1.61
CA LYS A 61 7.44 -3.25 0.35
C LYS A 61 5.92 -3.44 0.44
N PRO A 62 5.11 -2.70 -0.32
CA PRO A 62 3.67 -2.83 -0.29
C PRO A 62 3.15 -3.90 -1.24
N PHE A 63 2.10 -4.60 -0.80
CA PHE A 63 1.18 -5.41 -1.59
C PHE A 63 -0.21 -4.81 -1.44
N ARG A 64 -0.92 -4.65 -2.57
CA ARG A 64 -2.21 -3.95 -2.62
C ARG A 64 -3.24 -4.81 -3.31
N ASN A 65 -4.41 -4.92 -2.68
CA ASN A 65 -5.62 -5.43 -3.31
C ASN A 65 -6.84 -4.73 -2.71
N ILE A 66 -7.99 -4.82 -3.37
CA ILE A 66 -9.24 -4.30 -2.83
C ILE A 66 -9.52 -4.88 -1.43
N GLY A 67 -9.85 -4.01 -0.48
CA GLY A 67 -10.05 -4.39 0.92
C GLY A 67 -8.80 -4.88 1.66
N GLY A 68 -7.64 -5.01 1.00
CA GLY A 68 -6.53 -5.78 1.54
C GLY A 68 -6.85 -7.29 1.52
N ARG A 69 -7.69 -7.73 0.58
CA ARG A 69 -8.05 -9.13 0.40
C ARG A 69 -6.93 -9.86 -0.33
N PHE A 70 -6.32 -10.83 0.32
CA PHE A 70 -5.22 -11.59 -0.25
C PHE A 70 -5.42 -13.06 0.06
N ASP A 71 -4.87 -13.91 -0.80
CA ASP A 71 -4.84 -15.36 -0.59
C ASP A 71 -3.50 -15.88 -1.11
N LEU A 72 -2.68 -16.47 -0.22
CA LEU A 72 -1.39 -17.06 -0.58
C LEU A 72 -1.52 -18.28 -1.49
N GLY A 73 -2.73 -18.81 -1.72
CA GLY A 73 -3.00 -19.77 -2.79
C GLY A 73 -2.90 -19.16 -4.19
N TRP A 74 -2.98 -17.84 -4.35
CA TRP A 74 -2.82 -17.17 -5.64
C TRP A 74 -1.35 -17.19 -6.09
N PRO A 75 -1.00 -17.83 -7.23
CA PRO A 75 0.40 -18.09 -7.58
C PRO A 75 1.25 -16.83 -7.71
N LEU A 76 0.73 -15.75 -8.31
CA LEU A 76 1.51 -14.53 -8.51
C LEU A 76 1.77 -13.78 -7.19
N LEU A 77 0.80 -13.81 -6.26
CA LEU A 77 1.00 -13.25 -4.93
C LEU A 77 2.05 -14.07 -4.17
N ASN A 78 1.86 -15.39 -4.13
CA ASN A 78 2.75 -16.33 -3.45
C ASN A 78 4.20 -16.14 -3.92
N GLU A 79 4.45 -16.21 -5.22
CA GLU A 79 5.79 -16.05 -5.80
C GLU A 79 6.38 -14.66 -5.50
N SER A 80 5.58 -13.60 -5.64
CA SER A 80 6.06 -12.22 -5.39
C SER A 80 6.45 -12.00 -3.92
N PHE A 81 5.73 -12.63 -2.99
CA PHE A 81 5.97 -12.55 -1.56
C PHE A 81 7.14 -13.45 -1.14
N ASP A 82 7.16 -14.69 -1.62
CA ASP A 82 8.24 -15.65 -1.42
C ASP A 82 9.60 -15.13 -1.91
N GLN A 83 9.65 -14.52 -3.10
CA GLN A 83 10.86 -13.85 -3.59
C GLN A 83 11.32 -12.74 -2.66
N SER A 84 10.40 -12.03 -2.00
CA SER A 84 10.74 -11.02 -1.01
C SER A 84 11.41 -11.62 0.22
N ILE A 85 10.84 -12.71 0.74
CA ILE A 85 11.34 -13.42 1.90
C ILE A 85 12.71 -14.04 1.58
N LYS A 86 12.84 -14.73 0.45
CA LYS A 86 14.12 -15.32 -0.02
C LYS A 86 15.21 -14.26 -0.15
N LYS A 87 14.90 -13.06 -0.66
CA LYS A 87 15.86 -11.94 -0.73
C LYS A 87 16.31 -11.47 0.66
N ALA A 88 15.40 -11.41 1.64
CA ALA A 88 15.75 -11.06 3.02
C ALA A 88 16.62 -12.15 3.68
N VAL A 89 16.21 -13.42 3.57
CA VAL A 89 16.92 -14.57 4.12
C VAL A 89 18.33 -14.69 3.56
N LYS A 90 18.52 -14.48 2.24
CA LYS A 90 19.85 -14.48 1.60
C LYS A 90 20.81 -13.43 2.20
N LYS A 91 20.29 -12.38 2.83
CA LYS A 91 21.06 -11.34 3.52
C LYS A 91 21.20 -11.59 5.02
N GLY A 92 20.68 -12.71 5.54
CA GLY A 92 20.62 -13.01 6.97
C GLY A 92 19.49 -12.27 7.71
N ASN A 93 18.57 -11.62 6.98
CA ASN A 93 17.54 -10.78 7.58
C ASN A 93 16.23 -11.54 7.76
N ARG A 94 15.50 -11.18 8.82
CA ARG A 94 14.12 -11.62 9.06
C ARG A 94 13.12 -10.67 8.39
N THR A 95 11.86 -11.09 8.30
CA THR A 95 10.78 -10.29 7.70
C THR A 95 9.68 -9.99 8.73
N LEU A 96 9.39 -8.70 8.92
CA LEU A 96 8.20 -8.22 9.60
C LEU A 96 7.10 -7.98 8.55
N VAL A 97 5.91 -8.54 8.78
CA VAL A 97 4.78 -8.37 7.87
C VAL A 97 3.66 -7.63 8.57
N LEU A 98 3.33 -6.44 8.09
CA LEU A 98 2.18 -5.66 8.55
C LEU A 98 0.97 -6.09 7.71
N VAL A 99 0.06 -6.85 8.32
CA VAL A 99 -1.18 -7.29 7.68
C VAL A 99 -2.28 -6.34 8.12
N THR A 100 -2.79 -5.53 7.19
CA THR A 100 -3.56 -4.34 7.56
C THR A 100 -5.06 -4.43 7.26
N TYR A 101 -5.87 -3.81 8.11
CA TYR A 101 -7.23 -3.38 7.82
C TYR A 101 -7.33 -1.87 8.10
N HIS A 102 -8.38 -1.22 7.61
CA HIS A 102 -8.58 0.21 7.88
C HIS A 102 -10.04 0.57 8.11
N TYR A 103 -10.26 1.67 8.81
CA TYR A 103 -11.58 2.23 9.10
C TYR A 103 -11.46 3.74 9.35
N SER A 104 -12.58 4.46 9.29
CA SER A 104 -12.69 5.85 9.71
C SER A 104 -13.51 5.88 11.01
N GLN A 105 -12.99 6.55 12.04
CA GLN A 105 -13.69 6.66 13.33
C GLN A 105 -14.83 7.68 13.28
N GLY A 106 -14.70 8.73 12.47
CA GLY A 106 -15.66 9.83 12.39
C GLY A 106 -16.84 9.59 11.44
N ASP A 107 -16.73 8.66 10.50
CA ASP A 107 -17.84 8.23 9.63
C ASP A 107 -17.56 6.84 9.06
N GLU A 108 -18.43 5.88 9.38
CA GLU A 108 -18.29 4.50 8.92
C GLU A 108 -18.29 4.39 7.40
N ASN A 109 -19.02 5.25 6.69
CA ASN A 109 -19.08 5.27 5.21
C ASN A 109 -17.78 5.74 4.56
N ARG A 110 -16.82 6.25 5.35
CA ARG A 110 -15.45 6.53 4.91
C ARG A 110 -14.50 5.37 5.21
N GLY A 111 -14.99 4.25 5.73
CA GLY A 111 -14.23 3.03 5.98
C GLY A 111 -13.87 2.26 4.72
N CYS A 112 -13.61 0.95 4.87
CA CYS A 112 -13.19 0.10 3.76
C CYS A 112 -14.35 -0.27 2.83
N ALA A 113 -14.42 0.34 1.64
CA ALA A 113 -15.43 -0.01 0.63
C ALA A 113 -15.35 -1.49 0.18
N GLY A 114 -14.15 -2.09 0.20
CA GLY A 114 -13.94 -3.50 -0.15
C GLY A 114 -14.57 -4.51 0.81
N PHE A 115 -15.04 -4.04 1.96
CA PHE A 115 -15.84 -4.80 2.95
C PHE A 115 -17.16 -4.10 3.26
N HIS A 116 -17.68 -3.28 2.34
CA HIS A 116 -18.94 -2.55 2.53
C HIS A 116 -18.98 -1.76 3.85
N TYR A 117 -17.84 -1.14 4.20
CA TYR A 117 -17.67 -0.36 5.43
C TYR A 117 -17.75 -1.17 6.73
N ASN A 118 -17.85 -2.49 6.64
CA ASN A 118 -17.87 -3.39 7.79
C ASN A 118 -16.45 -3.60 8.34
N ARG A 119 -16.12 -2.84 9.39
CA ARG A 119 -14.84 -2.90 10.09
C ARG A 119 -14.53 -4.30 10.63
N GLU A 120 -15.51 -4.97 11.23
CA GLU A 120 -15.26 -6.27 11.88
C GLU A 120 -15.05 -7.39 10.86
N GLU A 121 -15.77 -7.35 9.74
CA GLU A 121 -15.53 -8.26 8.61
C GLU A 121 -14.13 -8.05 8.02
N SER A 122 -13.75 -6.80 7.78
CA SER A 122 -12.41 -6.45 7.29
C SER A 122 -11.32 -6.97 8.25
N LYS A 123 -11.45 -6.70 9.55
CA LYS A 123 -10.53 -7.19 10.58
C LYS A 123 -10.47 -8.72 10.63
N LYS A 124 -11.61 -9.41 10.57
CA LYS A 124 -11.70 -10.88 10.60
C LYS A 124 -11.00 -11.51 9.38
N PHE A 125 -11.18 -10.92 8.20
CA PHE A 125 -10.48 -11.37 7.01
C PHE A 125 -8.96 -11.17 7.17
N THR A 126 -8.51 -9.98 7.57
CA THR A 126 -7.09 -9.67 7.78
C THR A 126 -6.44 -10.61 8.81
N GLU A 127 -7.15 -10.94 9.89
CA GLU A 127 -6.72 -11.92 10.89
C GLU A 127 -6.59 -13.34 10.29
N SER A 128 -7.51 -13.74 9.42
CA SER A 128 -7.47 -15.04 8.73
C SER A 128 -6.29 -15.12 7.75
N PHE A 129 -6.04 -14.05 6.99
CA PHE A 129 -4.88 -13.97 6.10
C PHE A 129 -3.55 -13.94 6.88
N ARG A 130 -3.49 -13.25 8.03
CA ARG A 130 -2.33 -13.32 8.93
C ARG A 130 -2.03 -14.76 9.36
N LYS A 131 -3.06 -15.54 9.71
CA LYS A 131 -2.92 -16.96 10.06
C LYS A 131 -2.40 -17.80 8.89
N GLN A 132 -2.87 -17.52 7.66
CA GLN A 132 -2.35 -18.18 6.46
C GLN A 132 -0.84 -17.93 6.30
N ILE A 133 -0.38 -16.68 6.44
CA ILE A 133 1.07 -16.36 6.40
C ILE A 133 1.83 -17.11 7.49
N LEU A 134 1.28 -17.15 8.71
CA LEU A 134 1.91 -17.86 9.82
C LEU A 134 2.05 -19.37 9.54
N GLN A 135 1.02 -20.00 8.97
CA GLN A 135 1.05 -21.42 8.60
C GLN A 135 2.04 -21.69 7.45
N THR A 136 2.14 -20.78 6.48
CA THR A 136 3.03 -20.97 5.32
C THR A 136 4.50 -20.71 5.63
N TYR A 137 4.82 -19.71 6.48
CA TYR A 137 6.20 -19.24 6.67
C TYR A 137 6.66 -19.16 8.13
N GLY A 138 5.73 -19.24 9.08
CA GLY A 138 5.96 -18.92 10.48
C GLY A 138 6.03 -20.12 11.42
N GLU A 139 5.57 -21.30 11.01
CA GLU A 139 5.67 -22.50 11.83
C GLU A 139 7.14 -22.95 11.98
N ASN A 140 7.55 -23.11 13.25
CA ASN A 140 8.79 -23.73 13.71
C ASN A 140 10.15 -23.04 13.46
N ASN A 141 10.27 -21.90 12.73
CA ASN A 141 11.60 -21.34 12.42
C ASN A 141 11.77 -19.80 12.43
N GLY A 142 10.79 -19.01 12.89
CA GLY A 142 11.02 -17.60 13.30
C GLY A 142 11.71 -16.68 12.27
N VAL A 143 11.35 -16.80 10.99
CA VAL A 143 11.88 -15.94 9.90
C VAL A 143 10.87 -14.86 9.51
N VAL A 144 9.58 -15.18 9.49
CA VAL A 144 8.50 -14.27 9.08
C VAL A 144 7.57 -14.01 10.26
N PHE A 145 7.35 -12.75 10.59
CA PHE A 145 6.58 -12.29 11.74
C PHE A 145 5.37 -11.47 11.25
N PRO A 146 4.23 -12.13 10.95
CA PRO A 146 3.04 -11.42 10.54
C PRO A 146 2.29 -10.88 11.77
N ILE A 147 2.06 -9.56 11.79
CA ILE A 147 1.28 -8.88 12.82
C ILE A 147 0.04 -8.24 12.21
N LEU A 148 -1.06 -8.25 12.97
CA LEU A 148 -2.30 -7.60 12.59
C LEU A 148 -2.23 -6.13 13.00
N VAL A 149 -2.45 -5.23 12.04
CA VAL A 149 -2.39 -3.78 12.26
C VAL A 149 -3.64 -3.11 11.70
N GLY A 150 -4.39 -2.38 12.53
CA GLY A 150 -5.42 -1.48 12.06
C GLY A 150 -4.84 -0.12 11.69
N LEU A 151 -5.44 0.56 10.71
CA LEU A 151 -5.22 1.97 10.43
C LEU A 151 -6.54 2.73 10.57
N GLU A 152 -6.61 3.63 11.55
CA GLU A 152 -7.67 4.62 11.65
C GLU A 152 -7.33 5.81 10.75
N THR A 153 -8.11 6.01 9.69
CA THR A 153 -7.75 6.91 8.59
C THR A 153 -7.95 8.38 8.90
N ASP A 154 -8.74 8.75 9.90
CA ASP A 154 -8.99 10.16 10.21
C ASP A 154 -7.77 10.81 10.88
N LYS A 155 -7.11 10.06 11.77
CA LYS A 155 -5.94 10.51 12.53
C LYS A 155 -4.62 9.91 12.06
N ASP A 156 -4.65 9.05 11.04
CA ASP A 156 -3.52 8.21 10.62
C ASP A 156 -2.98 7.34 11.77
N ALA A 157 -3.84 6.90 12.68
CA ALA A 157 -3.40 6.16 13.85
C ALA A 157 -3.26 4.68 13.57
N LEU A 158 -2.11 4.08 13.90
CA LEU A 158 -1.93 2.63 13.85
C LEU A 158 -2.45 1.97 15.13
N ILE A 159 -3.06 0.80 14.96
CA ILE A 159 -3.59 -0.04 16.03
C ILE A 159 -2.92 -1.41 15.95
N PHE A 160 -2.08 -1.75 16.91
CA PHE A 160 -1.35 -3.00 16.93
C PHE A 160 -2.07 -4.05 17.77
N HIS A 161 -2.21 -5.26 17.22
CA HIS A 161 -2.86 -6.39 17.90
C HIS A 161 -1.81 -7.42 18.28
N GLY A 162 -1.64 -7.63 19.59
CA GLY A 162 -0.63 -8.51 20.16
C GLY A 162 -1.18 -9.79 20.77
N ALA A 163 -0.33 -10.44 21.56
CA ALA A 163 -0.66 -11.71 22.21
C ALA A 163 -1.81 -11.57 23.22
N LYS A 164 -2.61 -12.63 23.36
CA LYS A 164 -3.71 -12.73 24.34
C LYS A 164 -4.76 -11.61 24.19
N GLY A 165 -5.01 -11.15 22.96
CA GLY A 165 -6.01 -10.13 22.67
C GLY A 165 -5.63 -8.71 23.10
N LYS A 166 -4.36 -8.48 23.47
CA LYS A 166 -3.88 -7.11 23.75
C LYS A 166 -3.96 -6.26 22.50
N ILE A 167 -4.46 -5.04 22.64
CA ILE A 167 -4.54 -4.05 21.57
C ILE A 167 -3.84 -2.78 22.05
N LEU A 168 -3.03 -2.19 21.18
CA LEU A 168 -2.37 -0.92 21.40
C LEU A 168 -2.78 0.07 20.31
N ASP A 169 -3.51 1.11 20.70
CA ASP A 169 -3.79 2.27 19.85
C ASP A 169 -2.68 3.32 20.05
N VAL A 170 -1.87 3.56 19.02
CA VAL A 170 -0.74 4.48 19.08
C VAL A 170 -1.18 5.91 19.39
N SER A 171 -2.42 6.30 19.06
CA SER A 171 -2.93 7.65 19.32
C SER A 171 -3.12 7.99 20.80
N THR A 172 -3.10 6.95 21.65
CA THR A 172 -3.20 7.03 23.11
C THR A 172 -1.84 7.03 23.81
N THR A 173 -0.74 6.80 23.07
CA THR A 173 0.62 6.80 23.62
C THR A 173 1.06 8.22 23.97
N THR A 174 1.37 8.46 25.24
CA THR A 174 1.83 9.76 25.75
C THR A 174 3.36 9.87 25.85
N ASP A 175 4.03 8.80 26.29
CA ASP A 175 5.49 8.71 26.34
C ASP A 175 6.01 7.98 25.09
N SER A 176 6.56 8.77 24.17
CA SER A 176 7.14 8.28 22.92
C SER A 176 8.65 8.02 23.00
N SER A 177 9.22 7.94 24.21
CA SER A 177 10.63 7.58 24.38
C SER A 177 10.88 6.16 23.86
N GLU A 178 12.03 5.97 23.20
CA GLU A 178 12.40 4.68 22.61
C GLU A 178 12.36 3.55 23.65
N LYS A 179 12.88 3.80 24.86
CA LYS A 179 12.86 2.85 25.97
C LYS A 179 11.44 2.42 26.35
N ASN A 180 10.49 3.37 26.40
CA ASN A 180 9.10 3.04 26.70
C ASN A 180 8.46 2.24 25.56
N LEU A 181 8.69 2.64 24.31
CA LEU A 181 8.16 1.94 23.14
C LEU A 181 8.68 0.50 23.04
N ILE A 182 9.98 0.27 23.27
CA ILE A 182 10.55 -1.09 23.34
C ILE A 182 9.85 -1.91 24.43
N SER A 183 9.68 -1.36 25.63
CA SER A 183 9.00 -2.07 26.74
C SER A 183 7.55 -2.42 26.40
N LEU A 184 6.82 -1.47 25.81
CA LEU A 184 5.42 -1.63 25.45
C LEU A 184 5.23 -2.70 24.36
N PHE A 185 6.04 -2.63 23.29
CA PHE A 185 5.96 -3.57 22.18
C PHE A 185 6.53 -4.95 22.55
N GLY A 186 7.52 -5.04 23.43
CA GLY A 186 7.98 -6.32 23.98
C GLY A 186 6.89 -7.03 24.79
N LYS A 187 6.05 -6.28 25.53
CA LYS A 187 4.87 -6.84 26.22
C LYS A 187 3.73 -7.21 25.26
N LEU A 188 3.65 -6.55 24.11
CA LEU A 188 2.65 -6.79 23.07
C LEU A 188 3.01 -8.04 22.24
N TYR A 189 4.30 -8.22 21.95
CA TYR A 189 4.86 -9.31 21.14
C TYR A 189 5.99 -10.05 21.87
N PRO A 190 5.69 -10.83 22.93
CA PRO A 190 6.72 -11.43 23.78
C PRO A 190 7.62 -12.48 23.09
N LEU A 191 7.20 -12.99 21.93
CA LEU A 191 7.97 -13.96 21.14
C LEU A 191 8.69 -13.31 19.93
N MET A 192 8.55 -11.99 19.75
CA MET A 192 9.21 -11.29 18.66
C MET A 192 10.70 -11.07 18.99
N PRO A 193 11.63 -11.41 18.09
CA PRO A 193 13.04 -11.15 18.29
C PRO A 193 13.32 -9.67 18.55
N GLU A 194 14.25 -9.39 19.46
CA GLU A 194 14.67 -8.04 19.86
C GLU A 194 14.97 -7.15 18.65
N ARG A 195 15.76 -7.63 17.69
CA ARG A 195 16.08 -6.88 16.46
C ARG A 195 14.84 -6.45 15.66
N ILE A 196 13.80 -7.27 15.59
CA ILE A 196 12.57 -6.91 14.87
C ILE A 196 11.78 -5.89 15.65
N LEU A 197 11.75 -6.00 16.98
CA LEU A 197 11.13 -4.99 17.85
C LEU A 197 11.84 -3.65 17.68
N GLU A 198 13.18 -3.62 17.77
CA GLU A 198 14.00 -2.44 17.53
C GLU A 198 13.73 -1.81 16.15
N ASP A 199 13.58 -2.62 15.10
CA ASP A 199 13.27 -2.13 13.74
C ASP A 199 11.83 -1.64 13.57
N LEU A 200 10.91 -2.11 14.40
CA LEU A 200 9.53 -1.63 14.44
C LEU A 200 9.42 -0.27 15.14
N ILE A 201 10.24 0.00 16.16
CA ILE A 201 10.12 1.22 16.97
C ILE A 201 10.20 2.52 16.15
N PRO A 202 11.15 2.71 15.21
CA PRO A 202 11.17 3.90 14.36
C PRO A 202 9.87 4.12 13.58
N LEU A 203 9.22 3.05 13.11
CA LEU A 203 7.95 3.13 12.40
C LEU A 203 6.83 3.67 13.32
N VAL A 204 6.81 3.19 14.57
CA VAL A 204 5.84 3.61 15.59
C VAL A 204 6.09 5.05 16.02
N ALA A 205 7.36 5.42 16.27
CA ALA A 205 7.73 6.78 16.64
C ALA A 205 7.34 7.79 15.54
N GLY A 206 7.59 7.44 14.28
CA GLY A 206 7.13 8.23 13.15
C GLY A 206 5.61 8.32 13.04
N ASN A 207 4.88 7.26 13.41
CA ASN A 207 3.42 7.31 13.48
C ASN A 207 2.89 8.22 14.60
N ILE A 208 3.53 8.23 15.77
CA ILE A 208 3.22 9.19 16.84
C ILE A 208 3.39 10.62 16.34
N LYS A 209 4.49 10.90 15.63
CA LYS A 209 4.73 12.21 15.00
C LYS A 209 3.63 12.58 14.01
N ARG A 210 3.26 11.65 13.11
CA ARG A 210 2.17 11.85 12.14
C ARG A 210 0.85 12.18 12.84
N ILE A 211 0.49 11.43 13.88
CA ILE A 211 -0.74 11.66 14.64
C ILE A 211 -0.75 13.07 15.27
N ALA A 212 0.38 13.53 15.81
CA ALA A 212 0.51 14.88 16.37
C ALA A 212 0.37 15.97 15.29
N GLU A 213 0.96 15.75 14.10
CA GLU A 213 0.78 16.65 12.94
C GLU A 213 -0.68 16.70 12.48
N THR A 214 -1.33 15.55 12.38
CA THR A 214 -2.73 15.45 11.95
C THR A 214 -3.67 16.07 12.98
N LYS A 215 -3.44 15.87 14.28
CA LYS A 215 -4.21 16.51 15.37
C LYS A 215 -4.06 18.04 15.36
N SER A 216 -2.87 18.56 15.09
CA SER A 216 -2.61 20.01 15.13
C SER A 216 -3.11 20.76 13.89
N LYS A 217 -2.96 20.16 12.70
CA LYS A 217 -3.34 20.81 11.43
C LYS A 217 -4.75 20.45 10.95
N GLY A 218 -5.34 19.40 11.50
CA GLY A 218 -6.52 18.75 10.93
C GLY A 218 -6.19 18.04 9.61
N LYS A 219 -7.10 17.17 9.16
CA LYS A 219 -7.12 16.72 7.78
C LYS A 219 -8.09 17.59 6.97
N PRO A 220 -7.64 18.17 5.85
CA PRO A 220 -8.54 18.74 4.86
C PRO A 220 -9.67 17.73 4.51
N LEU A 221 -10.91 18.22 4.38
CA LEU A 221 -12.11 17.39 4.14
C LEU A 221 -11.98 16.56 2.85
N ASP A 222 -11.30 17.09 1.84
CA ASP A 222 -10.98 16.37 0.62
C ASP A 222 -10.14 15.12 0.92
N GLN A 223 -9.16 15.16 1.83
CA GLN A 223 -8.36 13.98 2.18
C GLN A 223 -9.13 12.90 2.97
N LEU A 224 -10.35 13.17 3.41
CA LEU A 224 -11.19 12.24 4.16
C LEU A 224 -12.14 11.43 3.27
N VAL A 225 -12.47 11.94 2.08
CA VAL A 225 -13.44 11.34 1.13
C VAL A 225 -12.73 10.86 -0.14
N HIS A 226 -13.34 9.91 -0.86
CA HIS A 226 -12.84 9.51 -2.18
C HIS A 226 -13.00 10.66 -3.20
N GLY A 227 -12.00 10.80 -4.07
CA GLY A 227 -11.92 11.82 -5.12
C GLY A 227 -10.99 11.43 -6.28
N GLU A 228 -10.60 10.16 -6.31
CA GLU A 228 -9.66 9.58 -7.25
C GLU A 228 -10.21 9.65 -8.68
N TRP A 229 -9.29 9.87 -9.63
CA TRP A 229 -9.56 9.97 -11.07
C TRP A 229 -8.56 9.20 -11.92
N VAL A 230 -7.55 8.61 -11.27
CA VAL A 230 -6.65 7.64 -11.88
C VAL A 230 -7.04 6.24 -11.40
N LEU A 231 -7.28 5.33 -12.34
CA LEU A 231 -7.29 3.90 -12.08
C LEU A 231 -5.92 3.34 -12.42
N ALA A 232 -5.14 2.99 -11.40
CA ALA A 232 -3.80 2.46 -11.58
C ALA A 232 -3.81 0.92 -11.46
N VAL A 233 -3.35 0.20 -12.47
CA VAL A 233 -3.38 -1.27 -12.50
C VAL A 233 -1.97 -1.84 -12.66
N GLY A 234 -1.57 -2.75 -11.78
CA GLY A 234 -0.24 -3.37 -11.78
C GLY A 234 0.63 -3.00 -10.57
N LYS A 235 1.89 -2.61 -10.78
CA LYS A 235 2.89 -2.42 -9.71
C LYS A 235 3.65 -1.10 -9.86
N GLY A 236 4.23 -0.60 -8.77
CA GLY A 236 5.17 0.52 -8.78
C GLY A 236 4.55 1.90 -8.55
N PHE A 237 3.31 1.97 -8.09
CA PHE A 237 2.58 3.22 -7.92
C PHE A 237 2.84 3.96 -6.60
N ASP A 238 3.97 3.70 -5.93
CA ASP A 238 4.24 4.36 -4.65
C ASP A 238 4.39 5.90 -4.77
N TRP A 239 4.53 6.40 -6.00
CA TRP A 239 4.55 7.82 -6.35
C TRP A 239 3.17 8.44 -6.57
N LEU A 240 2.12 7.63 -6.75
CA LEU A 240 0.74 8.09 -6.91
C LEU A 240 -0.02 8.20 -5.58
N HIS A 241 0.66 8.11 -4.43
CA HIS A 241 0.05 8.32 -3.10
C HIS A 241 -0.15 9.78 -2.75
N THR A 242 -0.80 10.49 -3.66
CA THR A 242 -1.43 11.76 -3.34
C THR A 242 -2.90 11.45 -2.99
N PRO A 243 -3.43 11.98 -1.87
CA PRO A 243 -4.85 11.85 -1.55
C PRO A 243 -5.71 12.24 -2.77
N ASN A 244 -6.80 11.51 -3.00
CA ASN A 244 -7.76 11.74 -4.10
C ASN A 244 -7.17 11.70 -5.51
N MET A 245 -6.07 10.98 -5.69
CA MET A 245 -5.47 10.84 -7.02
C MET A 245 -5.83 9.51 -7.66
N ALA A 246 -5.41 8.41 -7.03
CA ALA A 246 -5.43 7.10 -7.66
C ALA A 246 -6.02 6.00 -6.77
N LEU A 247 -6.86 5.16 -7.38
CA LEU A 247 -7.17 3.82 -6.87
C LEU A 247 -6.18 2.84 -7.50
N ILE A 248 -5.46 2.07 -6.66
CA ILE A 248 -4.35 1.22 -7.12
C ILE A 248 -4.69 -0.26 -6.98
N VAL A 249 -5.02 -0.90 -8.09
CA VAL A 249 -5.29 -2.34 -8.19
C VAL A 249 -4.00 -3.10 -8.46
N GLY A 250 -3.54 -3.89 -7.49
CA GLY A 250 -2.42 -4.80 -7.67
C GLY A 250 -2.84 -6.09 -8.41
N PRO A 251 -1.92 -6.81 -9.06
CA PRO A 251 -2.21 -8.03 -9.82
C PRO A 251 -2.35 -9.27 -8.92
N TYR A 252 -2.84 -9.08 -7.69
CA TYR A 252 -2.81 -10.10 -6.63
C TYR A 252 -4.17 -10.74 -6.37
N ASP A 253 -5.13 -10.51 -7.27
CA ASP A 253 -6.45 -11.11 -7.22
C ASP A 253 -6.62 -12.11 -8.40
N PRO A 254 -7.04 -13.36 -8.14
CA PRO A 254 -7.36 -14.31 -9.22
C PRO A 254 -8.51 -13.81 -10.12
N ASN A 255 -9.40 -12.98 -9.58
CA ASN A 255 -10.45 -12.32 -10.32
C ASN A 255 -10.17 -10.80 -10.39
N ILE A 256 -9.07 -10.44 -11.04
CA ILE A 256 -8.65 -9.03 -11.21
C ILE A 256 -9.75 -8.14 -11.83
N GLY A 257 -10.72 -8.74 -12.52
CA GLY A 257 -11.89 -8.05 -13.07
C GLY A 257 -12.75 -7.33 -12.03
N GLU A 258 -13.02 -7.96 -10.87
CA GLU A 258 -13.88 -7.36 -9.85
C GLU A 258 -13.22 -6.15 -9.14
N PRO A 259 -11.93 -6.18 -8.74
CA PRO A 259 -11.23 -4.99 -8.27
C PRO A 259 -11.20 -3.85 -9.29
N ILE A 260 -10.93 -4.15 -10.58
CA ILE A 260 -10.94 -3.15 -11.65
C ILE A 260 -12.33 -2.54 -11.81
N LYS A 261 -13.37 -3.36 -11.90
CA LYS A 261 -14.78 -2.94 -11.99
C LYS A 261 -15.20 -2.09 -10.79
N THR A 262 -14.81 -2.49 -9.58
CA THR A 262 -15.15 -1.74 -8.36
C THR A 262 -14.46 -0.39 -8.35
N ALA A 263 -13.17 -0.34 -8.67
CA ALA A 263 -12.42 0.90 -8.71
C ALA A 263 -12.93 1.85 -9.81
N ALA A 264 -13.26 1.33 -11.00
CA ALA A 264 -13.89 2.10 -12.07
C ALA A 264 -15.25 2.66 -11.64
N GLY A 265 -16.08 1.88 -10.93
CA GLY A 265 -17.36 2.35 -10.39
C GLY A 265 -17.23 3.47 -9.35
N ILE A 266 -16.20 3.42 -8.50
CA ILE A 266 -15.90 4.52 -7.56
C ILE A 266 -15.52 5.79 -8.33
N ILE A 267 -14.63 5.68 -9.33
CA ILE A 267 -14.24 6.82 -10.18
C ILE A 267 -15.44 7.37 -10.94
N LYS A 268 -16.29 6.51 -11.51
CA LYS A 268 -17.53 6.91 -12.18
C LYS A 268 -18.44 7.72 -11.25
N SER A 269 -18.65 7.23 -10.03
CA SER A 269 -19.46 7.93 -9.03
C SER A 269 -18.87 9.31 -8.69
N ASN A 270 -17.54 9.43 -8.65
CA ASN A 270 -16.85 10.72 -8.46
C ASN A 270 -17.01 11.67 -9.67
N LEU A 271 -17.02 11.13 -10.89
CA LEU A 271 -17.24 11.88 -12.13
C LEU A 271 -18.68 12.44 -12.19
N ASP A 272 -19.66 11.60 -11.86
CA ASP A 272 -21.09 11.96 -11.88
C ASP A 272 -21.42 13.04 -10.83
N ALA A 273 -20.73 13.04 -9.69
CA ALA A 273 -20.90 14.02 -8.60
C ALA A 273 -20.26 15.40 -8.87
N GLU A 274 -19.97 15.74 -10.14
CA GLU A 274 -19.45 17.02 -10.65
C GLU A 274 -18.03 17.46 -10.21
N LYS A 275 -17.28 16.65 -9.47
CA LYS A 275 -15.92 17.03 -9.01
C LYS A 275 -14.81 16.91 -10.07
N ASN A 276 -15.03 16.24 -11.21
CA ASN A 276 -13.95 15.97 -12.16
C ASN A 276 -14.41 15.94 -13.64
N LYS A 277 -14.74 17.10 -14.22
CA LYS A 277 -15.23 17.22 -15.62
C LYS A 277 -14.24 16.80 -16.71
N GLU A 278 -12.98 16.55 -16.37
CA GLU A 278 -11.94 16.15 -17.32
C GLU A 278 -11.72 14.62 -17.34
N GLY A 279 -12.75 13.80 -17.09
CA GLY A 279 -12.68 12.34 -17.22
C GLY A 279 -11.65 11.63 -16.34
N MET A 280 -11.21 10.43 -16.75
CA MET A 280 -10.30 9.58 -15.97
C MET A 280 -9.04 9.16 -16.74
N VAL A 281 -8.01 8.76 -16.01
CA VAL A 281 -6.83 8.09 -16.59
C VAL A 281 -6.79 6.64 -16.12
N LEU A 282 -6.72 5.71 -17.07
CA LEU A 282 -6.31 4.33 -16.81
C LEU A 282 -4.79 4.25 -16.99
N LEU A 283 -4.08 3.94 -15.91
CA LEU A 283 -2.62 3.84 -15.92
C LEU A 283 -2.19 2.42 -15.57
N SER A 284 -1.66 1.69 -16.53
CA SER A 284 -1.06 0.38 -16.29
C SER A 284 0.44 0.49 -16.07
N SER A 285 0.96 -0.25 -15.08
CA SER A 285 2.40 -0.21 -14.79
C SER A 285 3.00 -1.55 -14.40
N ALA A 286 4.22 -1.79 -14.87
CA ALA A 286 5.07 -2.89 -14.43
C ALA A 286 6.45 -2.37 -14.00
N VAL A 287 7.01 -2.99 -12.95
CA VAL A 287 8.35 -2.69 -12.45
C VAL A 287 9.33 -3.73 -12.96
N TYR A 288 10.51 -3.29 -13.41
CA TYR A 288 11.65 -4.16 -13.73
C TYR A 288 12.84 -3.83 -12.82
N ILE A 289 13.64 -4.85 -12.49
CA ILE A 289 14.86 -4.69 -11.69
C ILE A 289 16.07 -4.79 -12.61
N ASP A 290 16.13 -5.85 -13.42
CA ASP A 290 17.21 -6.07 -14.37
C ASP A 290 16.83 -5.47 -15.74
N PRO A 291 17.71 -4.72 -16.43
CA PRO A 291 17.48 -4.28 -17.79
C PRO A 291 17.05 -5.41 -18.76
N ALA A 292 17.50 -6.65 -18.55
CA ALA A 292 17.07 -7.82 -19.33
C ALA A 292 15.59 -8.20 -19.11
N GLU A 293 14.94 -7.69 -18.05
CA GLU A 293 13.51 -7.87 -17.79
C GLU A 293 12.64 -6.81 -18.47
N LYS A 294 13.23 -5.76 -19.06
CA LYS A 294 12.51 -4.60 -19.59
C LYS A 294 11.43 -4.97 -20.60
N THR A 295 11.75 -5.83 -21.58
CA THR A 295 10.77 -6.30 -22.58
C THR A 295 9.63 -7.07 -21.93
N ARG A 296 9.90 -7.91 -20.93
CA ARG A 296 8.86 -8.62 -20.18
C ARG A 296 7.97 -7.67 -19.38
N ALA A 297 8.53 -6.57 -18.86
CA ALA A 297 7.75 -5.53 -18.20
C ALA A 297 6.84 -4.79 -19.19
N LYS A 298 7.32 -4.52 -20.42
CA LYS A 298 6.50 -3.93 -21.49
C LYS A 298 5.30 -4.81 -21.84
N GLU A 299 5.52 -6.09 -22.08
CA GLU A 299 4.42 -7.04 -22.36
C GLU A 299 3.39 -7.10 -21.21
N ARG A 300 3.86 -7.14 -19.96
CA ARG A 300 2.97 -7.14 -18.79
C ARG A 300 2.12 -5.88 -18.71
N THR A 301 2.71 -4.71 -18.92
CA THR A 301 1.96 -3.45 -18.79
C THR A 301 0.95 -3.29 -19.93
N LEU A 302 1.31 -3.66 -21.17
CA LEU A 302 0.40 -3.66 -22.31
C LEU A 302 -0.77 -4.63 -22.12
N TYR A 303 -0.49 -5.86 -21.67
CA TYR A 303 -1.53 -6.83 -21.38
C TYR A 303 -2.48 -6.35 -20.28
N MET A 304 -1.94 -5.84 -19.15
CA MET A 304 -2.75 -5.27 -18.07
C MET A 304 -3.60 -4.10 -18.54
N ASN A 305 -3.04 -3.24 -19.40
CA ASN A 305 -3.75 -2.09 -19.97
C ASN A 305 -4.93 -2.54 -20.82
N ARG A 306 -4.71 -3.49 -21.73
CA ARG A 306 -5.76 -4.02 -22.62
C ARG A 306 -6.89 -4.67 -21.83
N ILE A 307 -6.58 -5.60 -20.92
CA ILE A 307 -7.65 -6.27 -20.14
C ILE A 307 -8.43 -5.29 -19.27
N SER A 308 -7.77 -4.25 -18.74
CA SER A 308 -8.44 -3.24 -17.91
C SER A 308 -9.42 -2.42 -18.74
N GLN A 309 -9.05 -2.04 -19.97
CA GLN A 309 -9.96 -1.38 -20.91
C GLN A 309 -11.15 -2.29 -21.26
N GLU A 310 -10.92 -3.57 -21.58
CA GLU A 310 -11.97 -4.55 -21.89
C GLU A 310 -12.97 -4.71 -20.71
N ILE A 311 -12.47 -4.74 -19.47
CA ILE A 311 -13.31 -4.82 -18.26
C ILE A 311 -14.13 -3.54 -18.08
N ILE A 312 -13.54 -2.36 -18.28
CA ILE A 312 -14.23 -1.08 -18.13
C ILE A 312 -15.29 -0.94 -19.22
N GLU A 313 -14.95 -1.22 -20.48
CA GLU A 313 -15.88 -1.20 -21.62
C GLU A 313 -17.11 -2.05 -21.35
N LYS A 314 -16.92 -3.26 -20.84
CA LYS A 314 -18.02 -4.20 -20.56
C LYS A 314 -18.97 -3.70 -19.45
N ASN A 315 -18.46 -2.99 -18.45
CA ASN A 315 -19.23 -2.66 -17.25
C ASN A 315 -19.71 -1.19 -17.21
N TYR A 316 -18.95 -0.28 -17.83
CA TYR A 316 -19.18 1.16 -17.84
C TYR A 316 -18.77 1.76 -19.21
N PRO A 317 -19.40 1.33 -20.32
CA PRO A 317 -19.00 1.71 -21.68
C PRO A 317 -18.95 3.24 -21.90
N GLU A 318 -19.82 3.98 -21.23
CA GLU A 318 -19.86 5.45 -21.26
C GLU A 318 -18.55 6.10 -20.81
N MET A 319 -17.81 5.46 -19.90
CA MET A 319 -16.54 5.98 -19.38
C MET A 319 -15.45 6.01 -20.45
N LEU A 320 -15.52 5.17 -21.49
CA LEU A 320 -14.50 5.09 -22.54
C LEU A 320 -14.29 6.43 -23.25
N THR A 321 -15.37 7.18 -23.46
CA THR A 321 -15.32 8.48 -24.14
C THR A 321 -14.55 9.55 -23.34
N GLN A 322 -14.39 9.33 -22.04
CA GLN A 322 -13.72 10.23 -21.10
C GLN A 322 -12.50 9.58 -20.45
N MET A 323 -12.12 8.37 -20.89
CA MET A 323 -11.00 7.61 -20.36
C MET A 323 -9.79 7.76 -21.25
N HIS A 324 -8.64 8.05 -20.64
CA HIS A 324 -7.36 8.03 -21.32
C HIS A 324 -6.48 6.91 -20.78
N SER A 325 -6.08 6.00 -21.65
CA SER A 325 -5.14 4.94 -21.30
C SER A 325 -3.69 5.43 -21.38
N MET A 326 -2.86 4.89 -20.48
CA MET A 326 -1.41 4.97 -20.50
C MET A 326 -0.84 3.64 -20.02
N ALA A 327 0.12 3.08 -20.74
CA ALA A 327 0.90 1.92 -20.30
C ALA A 327 2.35 2.35 -20.07
N VAL A 328 2.88 2.06 -18.87
CA VAL A 328 4.22 2.51 -18.48
C VAL A 328 5.02 1.39 -17.83
N ILE A 329 6.34 1.53 -17.83
CA ILE A 329 7.24 0.68 -17.04
C ILE A 329 8.09 1.55 -16.11
N LEU A 330 8.50 0.98 -14.98
CA LEU A 330 9.29 1.65 -13.94
C LEU A 330 10.57 0.88 -13.66
N ASN A 331 11.68 1.60 -13.56
CA ASN A 331 12.93 1.04 -13.05
C ASN A 331 12.88 0.98 -11.51
N ALA A 332 13.06 -0.20 -10.91
CA ALA A 332 12.97 -0.37 -9.46
C ALA A 332 14.00 0.44 -8.64
N PHE A 333 15.12 0.85 -9.24
CA PHE A 333 16.20 1.56 -8.54
C PHE A 333 16.08 3.08 -8.61
N THR A 334 15.47 3.61 -9.67
CA THR A 334 15.29 5.05 -9.87
C THR A 334 13.84 5.48 -9.67
N MET A 335 12.88 4.55 -9.79
CA MET A 335 11.44 4.81 -9.88
C MET A 335 11.05 5.72 -11.05
N GLU A 336 11.94 5.86 -12.03
CA GLU A 336 11.71 6.60 -13.25
C GLU A 336 10.79 5.81 -14.19
N MET A 337 9.79 6.53 -14.71
CA MET A 337 8.79 6.00 -15.62
C MET A 337 9.20 6.17 -17.08
N GLU A 338 9.04 5.10 -17.85
CA GLU A 338 9.07 5.12 -19.31
C GLU A 338 7.68 4.80 -19.84
N ILE A 339 7.18 5.66 -20.73
CA ILE A 339 5.90 5.45 -21.42
C ILE A 339 6.11 4.40 -22.52
N VAL A 340 5.22 3.42 -22.55
CA VAL A 340 5.16 2.37 -23.57
C VAL A 340 4.06 2.68 -24.58
N GLU A 341 2.90 3.15 -24.10
CA GLU A 341 1.71 3.52 -24.88
C GLU A 341 0.92 4.65 -24.22
#